data_AF-A0A920QFW3-F1
#
_entry.id   AF-A0A920QFW3-F1
#
_cell.length_a   1.000
_cell.length_b   1.000
_cell.length_c   1.000
_cell.angle_alpha   90.00
_cell.angle_beta   90.00
_cell.angle_gamma   90.00
#
_symmetry.space_group_name_H-M   'P 1'
#
loop_
_entity.id
_entity.type
_entity.pdbx_description
1 polymer ?
#
loop_
_entity_poly.entity_id
_entity_poly.type
_entity_poly.pdbx_seq_one_letter_code
_entity_poly.pdbx_strand_id
1 'polypeptide(L)' 'MTKIVLVGIPCFSCSIKCKRVAQIDEGPFKTEAKYGGPEYETLATFGSYCGISDMDAIIHANALCNMYGMDTISWGALQ' A
#
# COMPACT_ATOMS: atom_id res chain seq x y z
N MET A 1 8.20 -11.49 7.96
CA MET A 1 7.17 -12.25 7.23
C MET A 1 6.00 -11.31 6.98
N THR A 2 5.64 -11.03 5.72
CA THR A 2 4.59 -10.07 5.36
C THR A 2 3.23 -10.53 5.89
N LYS A 3 2.56 -9.70 6.70
CA LYS A 3 1.22 -10.00 7.21
C LYS A 3 0.21 -9.05 6.54
N ILE A 4 -0.33 -9.49 5.41
CA ILE A 4 -1.43 -8.80 4.73
C ILE A 4 -2.72 -9.15 5.47
N VAL A 5 -3.30 -8.19 6.20
CA VAL A 5 -4.56 -8.40 6.93
C VAL A 5 -5.73 -8.21 5.98
N LEU A 6 -6.50 -9.28 5.76
CA LEU A 6 -7.55 -9.37 4.73
C LEU A 6 -8.91 -8.76 5.12
N VAL A 7 -9.04 -8.11 6.29
CA VAL A 7 -10.34 -7.54 6.74
C VAL A 7 -10.29 -6.01 6.69
N GLY A 8 -11.02 -5.47 5.73
CA GLY A 8 -10.97 -4.06 5.40
C GLY A 8 -11.65 -3.15 6.40
N ILE A 9 -10.98 -2.04 6.70
CA ILE A 9 -11.58 -0.95 7.46
C ILE A 9 -12.66 -0.32 6.58
N PRO A 10 -13.96 -0.42 6.95
CA PRO A 10 -15.01 0.19 6.15
C PRO A 10 -14.85 1.70 6.10
N CYS A 11 -15.19 2.28 4.95
CA CYS A 11 -15.63 3.67 4.92
C CYS A 11 -16.90 3.83 5.77
N PHE A 12 -17.20 5.06 6.20
CA PHE A 12 -18.39 5.34 6.99
C PHE A 12 -19.66 4.76 6.33
N SER A 13 -20.40 3.93 7.07
CA SER A 13 -21.64 3.26 6.63
C SER A 13 -21.50 2.30 5.43
N CYS A 14 -20.28 1.90 5.05
CA CYS A 14 -20.05 1.04 3.89
C CYS A 14 -20.11 -0.47 4.26
N SER A 15 -20.97 -1.23 3.58
CA SER A 15 -21.07 -2.69 3.72
C SER A 15 -20.00 -3.45 2.93
N ILE A 16 -19.34 -2.81 1.95
CA ILE A 16 -18.41 -3.45 1.01
C ILE A 16 -17.03 -3.71 1.63
N LYS A 17 -16.52 -2.78 2.47
CA LYS A 17 -15.23 -2.93 3.19
C LYS A 17 -14.04 -3.25 2.26
N CYS A 18 -13.93 -2.57 1.11
CA CYS A 18 -12.89 -2.86 0.13
C CYS A 18 -11.45 -2.53 0.58
N LYS A 19 -11.28 -1.50 1.42
CA LYS A 19 -9.97 -0.97 1.85
C LYS A 19 -9.07 -2.06 2.42
N ARG A 20 -7.82 -2.16 1.97
CA ARG A 20 -6.85 -3.13 2.50
C ARG A 20 -5.98 -2.54 3.60
N VAL A 21 -5.43 -3.41 4.45
CA VAL A 21 -4.45 -3.05 5.49
C VAL A 21 -3.27 -3.99 5.38
N ALA A 22 -2.07 -3.43 5.23
CA ALA A 22 -0.83 -4.19 5.12
C ALA A 22 0.12 -3.81 6.27
N GLN A 23 0.81 -4.81 6.81
CA GLN A 23 1.82 -4.63 7.83
C GLN A 23 3.03 -5.51 7.52
N ILE A 24 4.21 -4.92 7.68
CA ILE A 24 5.51 -5.59 7.53
C ILE A 24 6.26 -5.37 8.83
N ASP A 25 6.45 -6.44 9.60
CA ASP A 25 6.98 -6.37 10.97
C ASP A 25 8.50 -6.16 11.03
N GLU A 26 9.22 -6.60 10.00
CA GLU A 26 10.68 -6.73 9.99
C GLU A 26 11.27 -6.48 8.60
N GLY A 27 12.58 -6.23 8.53
CA GLY A 27 13.29 -5.99 7.28
C GLY A 27 13.32 -4.51 6.84
N PRO A 28 13.92 -4.23 5.67
CA PRO A 28 14.13 -2.86 5.19
C PRO A 28 12.83 -2.14 4.85
N PHE A 29 11.77 -2.88 4.54
CA PHE A 29 10.46 -2.36 4.15
C PHE A 29 9.44 -2.36 5.29
N LYS A 30 9.92 -2.31 6.54
CA LYS A 30 9.07 -2.28 7.74
C LYS A 30 8.00 -1.18 7.61
N THR A 31 6.75 -1.57 7.81
CA THR A 31 5.58 -0.72 7.53
C THR A 31 4.49 -0.96 8.57
N GLU A 32 3.96 0.12 9.13
CA GLU A 32 2.89 0.09 10.13
C GLU A 32 1.49 0.00 9.49
N ALA A 33 0.59 -0.79 10.08
CA ALA A 33 -0.79 -0.97 9.60
C ALA A 33 -1.61 0.33 9.45
N LYS A 34 -1.26 1.39 10.20
CA LYS A 34 -1.98 2.67 10.17
C LYS A 34 -1.93 3.36 8.79
N TYR A 35 -0.92 3.03 7.99
CA TYR A 35 -0.75 3.58 6.64
C TYR A 35 -1.57 2.84 5.57
N GLY A 36 -2.40 1.86 5.97
CA GLY A 36 -3.22 1.10 5.03
C GLY A 36 -2.41 0.19 4.11
N GLY A 37 -3.11 -0.48 3.19
CA GLY A 37 -2.50 -1.25 2.11
C GLY A 37 -2.59 -0.51 0.77
N PRO A 38 -1.76 -0.90 -0.22
CA PRO A 38 -1.88 -0.37 -1.57
C PRO A 38 -3.20 -0.82 -2.21
N GLU A 39 -3.87 0.10 -2.89
CA GLU A 39 -5.01 -0.19 -3.76
C GLU A 39 -4.52 -0.59 -5.17
N TYR A 40 -5.44 -0.92 -6.07
CA TYR A 40 -5.09 -1.43 -7.41
C TYR A 40 -4.16 -0.48 -8.19
N GLU A 41 -4.46 0.82 -8.21
CA GLU A 41 -3.68 1.82 -8.92
C GLU A 41 -2.27 1.98 -8.33
N THR A 42 -2.15 1.91 -7.00
CA THR A 42 -0.86 1.93 -6.30
C THR A 42 -0.03 0.69 -6.63
N LEU A 43 -0.65 -0.50 -6.66
CA LEU A 43 0.01 -1.74 -7.08
C LEU A 43 0.48 -1.68 -8.53
N ALA A 44 -0.31 -1.09 -9.43
CA ALA A 44 0.06 -0.96 -10.82
C ALA A 44 1.22 0.02 -11.01
N THR A 45 1.14 1.19 -10.37
CA THR A 45 2.13 2.28 -10.56
C THR A 45 3.47 2.01 -9.87
N PHE A 46 3.48 1.38 -8.70
CA PHE A 46 4.75 0.94 -8.09
C PHE A 46 5.20 -0.44 -8.51
N GLY A 47 4.31 -1.27 -9.06
CA GLY A 47 4.61 -2.64 -9.46
C GLY A 47 4.87 -2.74 -10.96
N SER A 48 3.84 -3.08 -11.74
CA SER A 48 3.97 -3.40 -13.17
C SER A 48 4.51 -2.27 -14.03
N TYR A 49 4.16 -1.01 -13.71
CA TYR A 49 4.68 0.16 -14.42
C TYR A 49 6.21 0.22 -14.30
N CYS A 50 6.74 -0.01 -13.10
CA CYS A 50 8.18 0.08 -12.81
C CYS A 50 8.93 -1.25 -12.94
N GLY A 51 8.25 -2.34 -13.32
CA GLY A 51 8.85 -3.67 -13.37
C GLY A 51 9.22 -4.25 -12.00
N ILE A 52 8.61 -3.76 -10.92
CA ILE A 52 8.87 -4.22 -9.55
C ILE A 52 7.85 -5.30 -9.19
N SER A 53 8.34 -6.46 -8.74
CA SER A 53 7.52 -7.60 -8.29
C SER A 53 7.58 -7.86 -6.79
N ASP A 54 8.42 -7.11 -6.07
CA ASP A 54 8.53 -7.20 -4.61
C ASP A 54 7.35 -6.47 -3.95
N MET A 55 6.43 -7.26 -3.38
CA MET A 55 5.24 -6.75 -2.69
C MET A 55 5.59 -5.94 -1.45
N ASP A 56 6.67 -6.28 -0.73
CA ASP A 56 7.04 -5.56 0.49
C ASP A 56 7.54 -4.15 0.15
N ALA A 57 8.32 -4.02 -0.93
CA ALA A 57 8.74 -2.73 -1.46
C ALA A 57 7.54 -1.85 -1.89
N ILE A 58 6.55 -2.45 -2.57
CA ILE A 58 5.34 -1.73 -3.02
C ILE A 58 4.49 -1.27 -1.84
N ILE A 59 4.28 -2.13 -0.84
CA ILE A 59 3.56 -1.79 0.40
C ILE A 59 4.26 -0.64 1.12
N HIS A 60 5.59 -0.67 1.19
CA HIS A 60 6.37 0.37 1.82
C HIS A 60 6.28 1.71 1.07
N ALA A 61 6.36 1.67 -0.27
CA ALA A 61 6.18 2.86 -1.10
C ALA A 61 4.79 3.52 -0.91
N ASN A 62 3.73 2.70 -0.85
CA ASN A 62 2.39 3.16 -0.50
C ASN A 62 2.35 3.84 0.88
N ALA A 63 2.99 3.22 1.88
CA ALA A 63 3.00 3.77 3.23
C ALA A 63 3.75 5.10 3.31
N LEU A 64 4.85 5.26 2.58
CA LEU A 64 5.55 6.55 2.46
C LEU A 64 4.65 7.60 1.82
N CYS A 65 3.94 7.27 0.74
CA CYS A 65 3.00 8.20 0.11
C CYS A 65 1.91 8.64 1.10
N ASN A 66 1.30 7.71 1.83
CA ASN A 66 0.28 8.03 2.83
C ASN A 66 0.84 8.82 4.02
N MET A 67 2.09 8.60 4.41
CA MET A 67 2.78 9.38 5.45
C MET A 67 3.03 10.82 5.01
N TYR A 68 3.44 11.02 3.76
CA TYR A 68 3.77 12.33 3.21
C TYR A 68 2.59 13.04 2.53
N GLY A 69 1.42 12.39 2.43
CA GLY A 69 0.24 12.94 1.76
C GLY A 69 0.40 13.04 0.24
N MET A 70 1.16 12.13 -0.36
CA MET A 70 1.41 12.10 -1.80
C MET A 70 0.40 11.19 -2.51
N ASP A 71 0.01 11.59 -3.72
CA ASP A 71 -0.74 10.74 -4.64
C ASP A 71 0.17 9.65 -5.20
N THR A 72 -0.20 8.39 -4.98
CA THR A 72 0.58 7.23 -5.43
C THR A 72 0.66 7.11 -6.95
N ILE A 73 -0.35 7.61 -7.68
CA ILE A 73 -0.34 7.54 -9.15
C ILE A 73 0.71 8.49 -9.71
N SER A 74 0.63 9.76 -9.32
CA SER A 74 1.54 10.79 -9.80
C SER A 74 2.98 10.51 -9.36
N TRP A 75 3.19 10.10 -8.11
CA TRP A 75 4.51 9.75 -7.62
C TRP A 75 5.06 8.50 -8.31
N GLY A 76 4.25 7.44 -8.41
CA GLY A 76 4.64 6.19 -9.04
C GLY A 76 4.97 6.30 -10.53
N ALA A 77 4.41 7.30 -11.24
CA ALA A 77 4.68 7.55 -12.65
C ALA A 77 5.88 8.49 -12.93
N LEU A 78 6.32 9.29 -11.94
CA LEU A 78 7.37 10.31 -12.09
C LEU A 78 8.73 9.94 -11.49
N GLN A 79 8.76 8.94 -10.61
CA GLN A 79 9.93 8.48 -9.84
C GLN A 79 11.22 8.28 -10.64
#